data_AF-A0A1A8SHF9-F1
#
_entry.id   AF-A0A1A8SHF9-F1
#
_cell.length_a   1.000
_cell.length_b   1.000
_cell.length_c   1.000
_cell.angle_alpha   90.00
_cell.angle_beta   90.00
_cell.angle_gamma   90.00
#
_symmetry.space_group_name_H-M   'P 1'
#
loop_
_entity.id
_entity.type
_entity.pdbx_description
1 polymer ?
#
loop_
_entity_poly.entity_id
_entity_poly.type
_entity_poly.pdbx_seq_one_letter_code
_entity_poly.pdbx_strand_id
1 'polypeptide(L)'
;GFSGTLAGAATCFYAFVGFDCIATTGEEVKNPQRAIPIGIVVSLTVCFLAYFGVSAALTLMMPYYLLDERSPLPIAFEYVGWGPAKYVVAVGSLCALSTSLLGSIFPMPRVIYAMAQDGVLFKALARINPKTKTPVIATMTSGVVAAVMAFLFDLKALVDMMSIGTLLAYSLVAVCVLILRYQPDGAMERPAGKAGRDFLSSEGESELTESESHLNMLKGGSTALQAALHPPALPSEQSSSVVNMSISVLVLVVCVVSYLTTYHFGSLFGLEVWLLAVLSVCLVIFGACVLMVCRQPQTTKKVSFMVPLLPFLPILSIFVNIYLMVQLSGDTWIRFSVWMAVGFLIYFGYGMWHSEERQHHLVEKQSNSNAAQTNANTGGQKQVDSNSEEKEQECFICQEKTSQC
;
A
#
# COMPACT_ATOMS: atom_id res chain seq x y z
N GLY A 1 7.70 29.26 -13.01
CA GLY A 1 8.98 29.06 -12.28
C GLY A 1 8.97 27.70 -11.59
N PHE A 2 10.05 27.34 -10.87
CA PHE A 2 10.23 26.01 -10.27
C PHE A 2 9.08 25.55 -9.36
N SER A 3 8.56 26.45 -8.51
CA SER A 3 7.39 26.16 -7.66
C SER A 3 6.14 25.76 -8.47
N GLY A 4 5.88 26.44 -9.58
CA GLY A 4 4.76 26.09 -10.47
C GLY A 4 4.96 24.76 -11.19
N THR A 5 6.20 24.43 -11.58
CA THR A 5 6.54 23.13 -12.19
C THR A 5 6.27 21.99 -11.21
N LEU A 6 6.61 22.17 -9.94
CA LEU A 6 6.43 21.15 -8.93
C LEU A 6 4.95 20.94 -8.55
N ALA A 7 4.18 22.03 -8.38
CA ALA A 7 2.74 21.94 -8.16
C ALA A 7 2.02 21.30 -9.37
N GLY A 8 2.46 21.64 -10.59
CA GLY A 8 2.00 20.99 -11.81
C GLY A 8 2.33 19.49 -11.84
N ALA A 9 3.54 19.09 -11.44
CA ALA A 9 3.93 17.69 -11.37
C ALA A 9 3.06 16.86 -10.40
N ALA A 10 2.68 17.43 -9.25
CA ALA A 10 1.77 16.78 -8.31
C ALA A 10 0.37 16.54 -8.90
N THR A 11 -0.16 17.50 -9.68
CA THR A 11 -1.46 17.32 -10.36
C THR A 11 -1.36 16.36 -11.55
N CYS A 12 -0.29 16.47 -12.34
CA CYS A 12 -0.03 15.61 -13.50
C CYS A 12 0.29 14.16 -13.12
N PHE A 13 0.64 13.88 -11.85
CA PHE A 13 0.82 12.52 -11.35
C PHE A 13 -0.38 11.63 -11.66
N TYR A 14 -1.60 12.18 -11.59
CA TYR A 14 -2.83 11.48 -11.96
C TYR A 14 -2.76 10.79 -13.33
N ALA A 15 -2.09 11.41 -14.32
CA ALA A 15 -1.99 10.83 -15.66
C ALA A 15 -1.18 9.52 -15.68
N PHE A 16 -0.31 9.27 -14.70
CA PHE A 16 0.47 8.04 -14.58
C PHE A 16 -0.19 6.97 -13.71
N VAL A 17 -1.35 7.26 -13.11
CA VAL A 17 -2.09 6.29 -12.30
C VAL A 17 -2.78 5.27 -13.21
N GLY A 18 -2.73 3.99 -12.84
CA GLY A 18 -3.37 2.89 -13.58
C GLY A 18 -2.45 1.71 -13.90
N PHE A 19 -1.13 1.83 -13.71
CA PHE A 19 -0.22 0.70 -13.87
C PHE A 19 -0.49 -0.42 -12.84
N ASP A 20 -1.03 -0.07 -11.68
CA ASP A 20 -1.44 -0.99 -10.61
C ASP A 20 -2.57 -1.94 -11.05
N CYS A 21 -3.42 -1.52 -12.00
CA CYS A 21 -4.46 -2.36 -12.57
C CYS A 21 -3.89 -3.60 -13.29
N ILE A 22 -2.68 -3.50 -13.86
CA ILE A 22 -1.99 -4.62 -14.52
C ILE A 22 -1.70 -5.73 -13.51
N ALA A 23 -1.34 -5.36 -12.28
CA ALA A 23 -1.07 -6.32 -11.21
C ALA A 23 -2.36 -7.01 -10.72
N THR A 24 -3.49 -6.29 -10.68
CA THR A 24 -4.80 -6.86 -10.31
C THR A 24 -5.27 -7.95 -11.28
N THR A 25 -4.83 -7.91 -12.54
CA THR A 25 -5.14 -8.94 -13.54
C THR A 25 -4.15 -10.09 -13.58
N GLY A 26 -3.25 -10.19 -12.60
CA GLY A 26 -2.18 -11.18 -12.60
C GLY A 26 -2.65 -12.63 -12.65
N GLU A 27 -3.85 -12.93 -12.16
CA GLU A 27 -4.45 -14.27 -12.19
C GLU A 27 -4.79 -14.76 -13.61
N GLU A 28 -5.01 -13.84 -14.55
CA GLU A 28 -5.36 -14.15 -15.95
C GLU A 28 -4.12 -14.20 -16.87
N VAL A 29 -2.95 -13.83 -16.36
CA VAL A 29 -1.73 -13.66 -17.15
C VAL A 29 -0.92 -14.96 -17.16
N LYS A 30 -0.56 -15.43 -18.35
CA LYS A 30 0.40 -16.55 -18.50
C LYS A 30 1.79 -16.08 -18.04
N ASN A 31 2.38 -16.80 -17.09
CA ASN A 31 3.68 -16.46 -16.46
C ASN A 31 3.70 -15.05 -15.82
N PRO A 32 2.88 -14.82 -14.77
CA PRO A 32 2.69 -13.49 -14.17
C PRO A 32 4.00 -12.89 -13.64
N GLN A 33 4.91 -13.74 -13.14
CA GLN A 33 6.21 -13.37 -12.57
C GLN A 33 7.08 -12.54 -13.53
N ARG A 34 6.98 -12.80 -14.83
CA ARG A 34 7.76 -12.09 -15.86
C ARG A 34 6.92 -11.11 -16.67
N ALA A 35 5.67 -11.48 -16.94
CA ALA A 35 4.78 -10.67 -17.78
C ALA A 35 4.33 -9.38 -17.08
N ILE A 36 3.99 -9.43 -15.78
CA ILE A 36 3.51 -8.24 -15.04
C ILE A 36 4.58 -7.15 -14.95
N PRO A 37 5.84 -7.43 -14.54
CA PRO A 37 6.86 -6.38 -14.45
C PRO A 37 7.22 -5.77 -15.80
N ILE A 38 7.30 -6.60 -16.85
CA ILE A 38 7.54 -6.11 -18.21
C ILE A 38 6.37 -5.23 -18.68
N GLY A 39 5.13 -5.66 -18.42
CA GLY A 39 3.93 -4.90 -18.75
C GLY A 39 3.92 -3.51 -18.09
N ILE A 40 4.24 -3.44 -16.80
CA ILE A 40 4.33 -2.17 -16.05
C ILE A 40 5.42 -1.26 -16.64
N VAL A 41 6.64 -1.76 -16.84
CA VAL A 41 7.76 -0.92 -17.33
C VAL A 41 7.52 -0.44 -18.76
N VAL A 42 7.04 -1.33 -19.65
CA VAL A 42 6.78 -0.98 -21.06
C VAL A 42 5.63 0.02 -21.14
N SER A 43 4.51 -0.22 -20.44
CA SER A 43 3.37 0.71 -20.45
C SER A 43 3.75 2.09 -19.92
N LEU A 44 4.44 2.17 -18.77
CA LEU A 44 4.90 3.45 -18.20
C LEU A 44 5.87 4.18 -19.12
N THR A 45 6.77 3.46 -19.79
CA THR A 45 7.72 4.08 -20.74
C THR A 45 7.00 4.65 -21.96
N VAL A 46 6.04 3.91 -22.52
CA VAL A 46 5.23 4.39 -23.65
C VAL A 46 4.39 5.60 -23.24
N CYS A 47 3.72 5.55 -22.09
CA CYS A 47 2.96 6.68 -21.54
C CYS A 47 3.85 7.91 -21.32
N PHE A 48 5.04 7.73 -20.73
CA PHE A 48 5.99 8.81 -20.52
C PHE A 48 6.39 9.50 -21.84
N LEU A 49 6.77 8.73 -22.85
CA LEU A 49 7.15 9.27 -24.16
C LEU A 49 5.98 9.98 -24.84
N ALA A 50 4.78 9.41 -24.75
CA ALA A 50 3.57 10.01 -25.31
C ALA A 50 3.20 11.32 -24.61
N TYR A 51 3.18 11.36 -23.27
CA TYR A 51 2.85 12.58 -22.51
C TYR A 51 3.89 13.66 -22.69
N PHE A 52 5.17 13.31 -22.66
CA PHE A 52 6.25 14.25 -22.97
C PHE A 52 6.10 14.81 -24.39
N GLY A 53 5.86 13.93 -25.38
CA GLY A 53 5.68 14.32 -26.77
C GLY A 53 4.47 15.25 -26.97
N VAL A 54 3.33 14.92 -26.38
CA VAL A 54 2.11 15.73 -26.45
C VAL A 54 2.31 17.08 -25.76
N SER A 55 2.91 17.11 -24.56
CA SER A 55 3.18 18.35 -23.83
C SER A 55 4.15 19.26 -24.60
N ALA A 56 5.20 18.70 -25.20
CA ALA A 56 6.16 19.45 -26.00
C ALA A 56 5.52 19.98 -27.30
N ALA A 57 4.79 19.14 -28.03
CA ALA A 57 4.11 19.54 -29.25
C ALA A 57 3.06 20.63 -29.00
N LEU A 58 2.25 20.48 -27.95
CA LEU A 58 1.20 21.44 -27.61
C LEU A 58 1.76 22.82 -27.22
N THR A 59 2.82 22.85 -26.42
CA THR A 59 3.47 24.10 -25.99
C THR A 59 4.28 24.78 -27.09
N LEU A 60 4.74 24.02 -28.11
CA LEU A 60 5.31 24.57 -29.34
C LEU A 60 4.24 25.14 -30.28
N MET A 61 3.03 24.58 -30.24
CA MET A 61 1.94 24.95 -31.13
C MET A 61 1.20 26.21 -30.68
N MET A 62 1.03 26.38 -29.37
CA MET A 62 0.31 27.50 -28.75
C MET A 62 1.03 27.93 -27.47
N PRO A 63 1.16 29.25 -27.20
CA PRO A 63 1.75 29.70 -25.96
C PRO A 63 0.91 29.28 -24.75
N TYR A 64 1.59 28.87 -23.66
CA TYR A 64 0.96 28.21 -22.51
C TYR A 64 -0.14 29.02 -21.82
N TYR A 65 -0.10 30.35 -21.91
CA TYR A 65 -1.08 31.25 -21.29
C TYR A 65 -2.40 31.37 -22.07
N LEU A 66 -2.48 30.82 -23.28
CA LEU A 66 -3.72 30.76 -24.09
C LEU A 66 -4.36 29.36 -24.10
N LEU A 67 -3.75 28.38 -23.43
CA LEU A 67 -4.29 27.02 -23.39
C LEU A 67 -5.59 26.98 -22.61
N ASP A 68 -6.63 26.46 -23.24
CA ASP A 68 -7.91 26.21 -22.59
C ASP A 68 -7.80 25.08 -21.56
N GLU A 69 -8.40 25.26 -20.39
CA GLU A 69 -8.31 24.28 -19.29
C GLU A 69 -9.15 23.02 -19.55
N ARG A 70 -10.20 23.10 -20.36
CA ARG A 70 -11.16 21.99 -20.58
C ARG A 70 -10.85 21.17 -21.82
N SER A 71 -10.36 21.84 -22.87
CA SER A 71 -10.18 21.27 -24.20
C SER A 71 -8.90 21.76 -24.90
N PRO A 72 -7.73 21.57 -24.28
CA PRO A 72 -6.47 22.16 -24.77
C PRO A 72 -6.09 21.67 -26.17
N LEU A 73 -6.29 20.38 -26.47
CA LEU A 73 -5.88 19.80 -27.76
C LEU A 73 -6.75 20.29 -28.94
N PRO A 74 -8.10 20.19 -28.92
CA PRO A 74 -8.91 20.65 -30.04
C PRO A 74 -8.77 22.15 -30.32
N ILE A 75 -8.69 22.98 -29.27
CA ILE A 75 -8.55 24.44 -29.39
C ILE A 75 -7.19 24.81 -29.99
N ALA A 76 -6.13 24.09 -29.64
CA ALA A 76 -4.82 24.37 -30.20
C ALA A 76 -4.78 24.07 -31.72
N PHE A 77 -5.45 23.02 -32.22
CA PHE A 77 -5.55 22.77 -33.67
C PHE A 77 -6.37 23.84 -34.40
N GLU A 78 -7.39 24.39 -33.74
CA GLU A 78 -8.15 25.53 -34.25
C GLU A 78 -7.29 26.79 -34.33
N TYR A 79 -6.45 27.05 -33.33
CA TYR A 79 -5.51 28.18 -33.30
C TYR A 79 -4.51 28.16 -34.46
N VAL A 80 -4.02 26.97 -34.85
CA VAL A 80 -3.13 26.81 -36.02
C VAL A 80 -3.88 26.93 -37.36
N GLY A 81 -5.21 26.95 -37.34
CA GLY A 81 -6.05 27.02 -38.53
C GLY A 81 -6.36 25.65 -39.16
N TRP A 82 -6.09 24.55 -38.47
CA TRP A 82 -6.34 23.19 -38.98
C TRP A 82 -7.66 22.61 -38.47
N GLY A 83 -8.77 23.19 -38.95
CA GLY A 83 -10.14 22.85 -38.54
C GLY A 83 -10.53 21.37 -38.63
N PRO A 84 -10.18 20.61 -39.69
CA PRO A 84 -10.52 19.18 -39.75
C PRO A 84 -9.85 18.34 -38.65
N ALA A 85 -8.61 18.68 -38.26
CA ALA A 85 -7.87 17.97 -37.22
C ALA A 85 -8.52 18.12 -35.84
N LYS A 86 -9.14 19.28 -35.54
CA LYS A 86 -9.93 19.51 -34.32
C LYS A 86 -10.97 18.41 -34.09
N TYR A 87 -11.75 18.08 -35.13
CA TYR A 87 -12.81 17.07 -35.03
C TYR A 87 -12.25 15.66 -34.86
N VAL A 88 -11.19 15.31 -35.57
CA VAL A 88 -10.53 14.00 -35.45
C VAL A 88 -10.01 13.79 -34.03
N VAL A 89 -9.33 14.81 -33.47
CA VAL A 89 -8.78 14.75 -32.11
C VAL A 89 -9.89 14.73 -31.06
N ALA A 90 -10.98 15.48 -31.26
CA ALA A 90 -12.13 15.46 -30.34
C ALA A 90 -12.78 14.07 -30.29
N VAL A 91 -13.03 13.44 -31.45
CA VAL A 91 -13.58 12.07 -31.51
C VAL A 91 -12.60 11.08 -30.88
N GLY A 92 -11.31 11.18 -31.18
CA GLY A 92 -10.28 10.33 -30.57
C GLY A 92 -10.24 10.46 -29.04
N SER A 93 -10.37 11.69 -28.53
CA SER A 93 -10.39 11.97 -27.09
C SER A 93 -11.63 11.36 -26.42
N LEU A 94 -12.82 11.47 -27.03
CA LEU A 94 -14.04 10.85 -26.50
C LEU A 94 -13.95 9.32 -26.46
N CYS A 95 -13.42 8.71 -27.53
CA CYS A 95 -13.18 7.26 -27.58
C CYS A 95 -12.16 6.82 -26.51
N ALA A 96 -11.06 7.57 -26.34
CA ALA A 96 -10.04 7.29 -25.34
C ALA A 96 -10.58 7.41 -23.90
N LEU A 97 -11.33 8.47 -23.59
CA LEU A 97 -11.96 8.66 -22.27
C LEU A 97 -12.96 7.55 -21.96
N SER A 98 -13.76 7.14 -22.95
CA SER A 98 -14.70 6.01 -22.78
C SER A 98 -13.97 4.69 -22.51
N THR A 99 -12.85 4.46 -23.20
CA THR A 99 -12.00 3.27 -23.00
C THR A 99 -11.35 3.28 -21.63
N SER A 100 -10.84 4.44 -21.18
CA SER A 100 -10.26 4.62 -19.85
C SER A 100 -11.29 4.35 -18.74
N LEU A 101 -12.51 4.87 -18.89
CA LEU A 101 -13.61 4.61 -17.94
C LEU A 101 -13.91 3.12 -17.81
N LEU A 102 -14.02 2.39 -18.93
CA LEU A 102 -14.22 0.93 -18.91
C LEU A 102 -13.05 0.21 -18.25
N GLY A 103 -11.81 0.65 -18.53
CA GLY A 103 -10.60 0.12 -17.91
C GLY A 103 -10.59 0.28 -16.39
N SER A 104 -11.01 1.43 -15.86
CA SER A 104 -11.07 1.69 -14.42
C SER A 104 -12.20 0.94 -13.71
N ILE A 105 -13.33 0.69 -14.39
CA ILE A 105 -14.46 -0.07 -13.83
C ILE A 105 -14.15 -1.57 -13.77
N PHE A 106 -13.23 -2.07 -14.59
CA PHE A 106 -12.90 -3.50 -14.64
C PHE A 106 -12.34 -4.09 -13.32
N PRO A 107 -11.30 -3.50 -12.67
CA PRO A 107 -10.75 -4.04 -11.42
C PRO A 107 -11.61 -3.70 -10.19
N MET A 108 -12.41 -2.64 -10.23
CA MET A 108 -13.11 -2.09 -9.07
C MET A 108 -14.05 -3.10 -8.36
N PRO A 109 -14.94 -3.84 -9.06
CA PRO A 109 -15.76 -4.87 -8.43
C PRO A 109 -14.97 -6.03 -7.85
N ARG A 110 -13.79 -6.37 -8.42
CA ARG A 110 -12.94 -7.45 -7.93
C ARG A 110 -12.35 -7.11 -6.57
N VAL A 111 -11.85 -5.88 -6.42
CA VAL A 111 -11.31 -5.39 -5.15
C VAL A 111 -12.41 -5.34 -4.08
N ILE A 112 -13.58 -4.80 -4.41
CA ILE A 112 -14.72 -4.74 -3.47
C ILE A 112 -15.18 -6.15 -3.07
N TYR A 113 -15.25 -7.07 -4.04
CA TYR A 113 -15.61 -8.46 -3.78
C TYR A 113 -14.61 -9.14 -2.83
N ALA A 114 -13.30 -9.00 -3.07
CA ALA A 114 -12.25 -9.56 -2.21
C ALA A 114 -12.33 -8.99 -0.78
N MET A 115 -12.43 -7.66 -0.65
CA MET A 115 -12.57 -6.99 0.66
C MET A 115 -13.85 -7.41 1.41
N ALA A 116 -14.94 -7.68 0.70
CA ALA A 116 -16.18 -8.14 1.30
C ALA A 116 -16.14 -9.63 1.67
N GLN A 117 -15.39 -10.43 0.92
CA GLN A 117 -15.13 -11.84 1.22
C GLN A 117 -14.30 -11.99 2.50
N ASP A 118 -13.30 -11.13 2.69
CA ASP A 118 -12.46 -11.09 3.90
C ASP A 118 -13.20 -10.52 5.13
N GLY A 119 -14.46 -10.09 4.96
CA GLY A 119 -15.30 -9.52 6.01
C GLY A 119 -14.94 -8.09 6.43
N VAL A 120 -14.01 -7.44 5.72
CA VAL A 120 -13.62 -6.03 5.94
C VAL A 120 -14.73 -5.09 5.50
N LEU A 121 -15.42 -5.42 4.41
CA LEU A 121 -16.64 -4.75 3.92
C LEU A 121 -17.88 -5.62 4.10
N PHE A 122 -19.06 -5.01 3.95
CA PHE A 122 -20.35 -5.68 4.08
C PHE A 122 -20.45 -6.94 3.20
N LYS A 123 -20.74 -8.11 3.80
CA LYS A 123 -20.82 -9.42 3.09
C LYS A 123 -21.84 -9.43 1.93
N ALA A 124 -22.79 -8.50 1.91
CA ALA A 124 -23.73 -8.32 0.80
C ALA A 124 -23.03 -7.99 -0.54
N LEU A 125 -21.89 -7.30 -0.50
CA LEU A 125 -21.11 -6.92 -1.69
C LEU A 125 -20.38 -8.13 -2.31
N ALA A 126 -20.14 -9.19 -1.53
CA ALA A 126 -19.54 -10.44 -2.00
C ALA A 126 -20.56 -11.36 -2.70
N ARG A 127 -21.84 -10.98 -2.84
CA ARG A 127 -22.84 -11.85 -3.48
C ARG A 127 -22.64 -11.90 -5.00
N ILE A 128 -22.37 -13.09 -5.51
CA ILE A 128 -22.24 -13.36 -6.96
C ILE A 128 -23.61 -13.71 -7.55
N ASN A 129 -23.94 -13.15 -8.72
CA ASN A 129 -25.16 -13.49 -9.45
C ASN A 129 -25.03 -14.88 -10.11
N PRO A 130 -25.97 -15.82 -9.91
CA PRO A 130 -25.87 -17.19 -10.45
C PRO A 130 -25.79 -17.26 -11.97
N LYS A 131 -26.39 -16.31 -12.70
CA LYS A 131 -26.44 -16.31 -14.18
C LYS A 131 -25.19 -15.71 -14.82
N THR A 132 -24.76 -14.54 -14.37
CA THR A 132 -23.63 -13.81 -14.97
C THR A 132 -22.29 -14.15 -14.33
N LYS A 133 -22.28 -14.84 -13.18
CA LYS A 133 -21.08 -15.16 -12.40
C LYS A 133 -20.24 -13.92 -12.04
N THR A 134 -20.89 -12.76 -11.92
CA THR A 134 -20.26 -11.49 -11.57
C THR A 134 -20.88 -10.87 -10.31
N PRO A 135 -20.12 -10.08 -9.53
CA PRO A 135 -20.60 -9.41 -8.32
C PRO A 135 -21.40 -8.14 -8.69
N VAL A 136 -22.63 -8.34 -9.19
CA VAL A 136 -23.49 -7.25 -9.69
C VAL A 136 -23.75 -6.15 -8.65
N ILE A 137 -23.91 -6.52 -7.37
CA ILE A 137 -24.14 -5.54 -6.30
C ILE A 137 -22.92 -4.64 -6.11
N ALA A 138 -21.70 -5.21 -6.13
CA ALA A 138 -20.46 -4.44 -6.05
C ALA A 138 -20.32 -3.48 -7.25
N THR A 139 -20.61 -3.95 -8.47
CA THR A 139 -20.56 -3.11 -9.67
C THR A 139 -21.58 -1.96 -9.64
N MET A 140 -22.82 -2.23 -9.24
CA MET A 140 -23.87 -1.22 -9.17
C MET A 140 -23.59 -0.20 -8.08
N THR A 141 -23.18 -0.64 -6.89
CA THR A 141 -22.86 0.26 -5.78
C THR A 141 -21.67 1.15 -6.09
N SER A 142 -20.60 0.59 -6.66
CA SER A 142 -19.41 1.38 -7.03
C SER A 142 -19.69 2.37 -8.17
N GLY A 143 -20.49 1.97 -9.17
CA GLY A 143 -20.92 2.84 -10.26
C GLY A 143 -21.82 3.98 -9.80
N VAL A 144 -22.76 3.71 -8.88
CA VAL A 144 -23.63 4.76 -8.29
C VAL A 144 -22.80 5.74 -7.47
N VAL A 145 -21.87 5.25 -6.63
CA VAL A 145 -20.97 6.14 -5.87
C VAL A 145 -20.12 6.99 -6.81
N ALA A 146 -19.56 6.41 -7.86
CA ALA A 146 -18.79 7.16 -8.86
C ALA A 146 -19.63 8.23 -9.57
N ALA A 147 -20.88 7.92 -9.95
CA ALA A 147 -21.80 8.87 -10.57
C ALA A 147 -22.17 10.04 -9.63
N VAL A 148 -22.42 9.74 -8.35
CA VAL A 148 -22.68 10.77 -7.32
C VAL A 148 -21.44 11.65 -7.14
N MET A 149 -20.24 11.06 -7.08
CA MET A 149 -18.98 11.82 -6.96
C MET A 149 -18.74 12.72 -8.18
N ALA A 150 -19.00 12.23 -9.39
CA ALA A 150 -18.89 13.01 -10.62
C ALA A 150 -19.90 14.17 -10.70
N PHE A 151 -21.05 14.07 -10.02
CA PHE A 151 -22.05 15.13 -9.95
C PHE A 151 -21.73 16.18 -8.88
N LEU A 152 -21.15 15.78 -7.75
CA LEU A 152 -20.93 16.65 -6.59
C LEU A 152 -19.60 17.42 -6.63
N PHE A 153 -18.59 16.91 -7.34
CA PHE A 153 -17.23 17.46 -7.30
C PHE A 153 -16.71 17.83 -8.68
N ASP A 154 -15.99 18.94 -8.75
CA ASP A 154 -15.27 19.37 -9.95
C ASP A 154 -14.13 18.39 -10.31
N LEU A 155 -13.75 18.36 -11.59
CA LEU A 155 -12.66 17.51 -12.09
C LEU A 155 -11.36 17.69 -11.28
N LYS A 156 -10.95 18.93 -11.01
CA LYS A 156 -9.73 19.22 -10.22
C LYS A 156 -9.81 18.62 -8.82
N ALA A 157 -10.97 18.74 -8.16
CA ALA A 157 -11.20 18.18 -6.85
C ALA A 157 -11.05 16.65 -6.84
N LEU A 158 -11.64 15.98 -7.83
CA LEU A 158 -11.57 14.53 -7.97
C LEU A 158 -10.14 14.05 -8.27
N VAL A 159 -9.42 14.75 -9.14
CA VAL A 159 -8.02 14.46 -9.51
C VAL A 159 -7.10 14.60 -8.30
N ASP A 160 -7.24 15.67 -7.52
CA ASP A 160 -6.41 15.91 -6.34
C ASP A 160 -6.69 14.86 -5.25
N MET A 161 -7.96 14.48 -5.06
CA MET A 161 -8.37 13.43 -4.12
C MET A 161 -7.88 12.04 -4.52
N MET A 162 -7.91 11.71 -5.81
CA MET A 162 -7.35 10.47 -6.31
C MET A 162 -5.83 10.44 -6.13
N SER A 163 -5.15 11.53 -6.49
CA SER A 163 -3.69 11.64 -6.37
C SER A 163 -3.21 11.47 -4.92
N ILE A 164 -3.80 12.16 -3.94
CA ILE A 164 -3.40 12.00 -2.53
C ILE A 164 -3.59 10.56 -2.03
N GLY A 165 -4.70 9.91 -2.41
CA GLY A 165 -4.98 8.52 -2.02
C GLY A 165 -3.99 7.54 -2.64
N THR A 166 -3.69 7.69 -3.94
CA THR A 166 -2.72 6.84 -4.64
C THR A 166 -1.29 7.05 -4.12
N LEU A 167 -0.88 8.30 -3.87
CA LEU A 167 0.45 8.59 -3.30
C LEU A 167 0.61 8.00 -1.90
N LEU A 168 -0.43 8.04 -1.07
CA LEU A 168 -0.43 7.37 0.23
C LEU A 168 -0.31 5.85 0.08
N ALA A 169 -1.10 5.26 -0.82
CA ALA A 169 -1.05 3.82 -1.08
C ALA A 169 0.34 3.37 -1.57
N TYR A 170 0.96 4.10 -2.50
CA TYR A 170 2.31 3.78 -2.99
C TYR A 170 3.37 3.96 -1.91
N SER A 171 3.23 4.96 -1.03
CA SER A 171 4.10 5.12 0.14
C SER A 171 3.99 3.93 1.09
N LEU A 172 2.76 3.46 1.35
CA LEU A 172 2.51 2.29 2.19
C LEU A 172 3.11 1.02 1.55
N VAL A 173 2.94 0.83 0.24
CA VAL A 173 3.56 -0.30 -0.48
C VAL A 173 5.08 -0.26 -0.37
N ALA A 174 5.71 0.91 -0.53
CA ALA A 174 7.16 1.06 -0.39
C ALA A 174 7.64 0.74 1.04
N VAL A 175 6.88 1.17 2.06
CA VAL A 175 7.13 0.81 3.47
C VAL A 175 6.99 -0.71 3.67
N CYS A 176 5.92 -1.33 3.17
CA CYS A 176 5.69 -2.77 3.27
C CYS A 176 6.81 -3.58 2.61
N VAL A 177 7.31 -3.17 1.45
CA VAL A 177 8.44 -3.82 0.78
C VAL A 177 9.70 -3.78 1.65
N LEU A 178 9.96 -2.66 2.34
CA LEU A 178 11.07 -2.59 3.29
C LEU A 178 10.83 -3.50 4.50
N ILE A 179 9.67 -3.44 5.14
CA ILE A 179 9.35 -4.28 6.32
C ILE A 179 9.49 -5.77 5.99
N LEU A 180 8.85 -6.24 4.91
CA LEU A 180 8.86 -7.64 4.51
C LEU A 180 10.24 -8.16 4.13
N ARG A 181 11.16 -7.28 3.69
CA ARG A 181 12.52 -7.67 3.30
C ARG A 181 13.42 -7.98 4.50
N TYR A 182 13.15 -7.38 5.66
CA TYR A 182 13.97 -7.52 6.87
C TYR A 182 13.28 -8.29 7.99
N GLN A 183 12.06 -8.78 7.78
CA GLN A 183 11.41 -9.71 8.70
C GLN A 183 12.06 -11.11 8.64
N PRO A 184 12.18 -11.82 9.79
CA PRO A 184 12.71 -13.17 9.84
C PRO A 184 11.78 -14.17 9.13
N ASP A 185 12.38 -15.15 8.44
CA ASP A 185 11.67 -16.12 7.59
C ASP A 185 10.58 -16.92 8.34
N GLY A 186 10.73 -17.10 9.66
CA GLY A 186 9.76 -17.81 10.51
C GLY A 186 8.41 -17.11 10.70
N ALA A 187 8.32 -15.81 10.46
CA ALA A 187 7.04 -15.08 10.47
C ALA A 187 6.19 -15.36 9.22
N MET A 188 6.84 -15.62 8.08
CA MET A 188 6.18 -15.91 6.80
C MET A 188 5.71 -17.36 6.69
N GLU A 189 6.25 -18.25 7.54
CA GLU A 189 5.99 -19.68 7.49
C GLU A 189 4.98 -20.19 8.51
N ARG A 190 4.30 -19.37 9.34
CA ARG A 190 3.22 -19.89 10.19
C ARG A 190 2.15 -20.54 9.30
N PRO A 191 2.07 -21.89 9.22
CA PRO A 191 0.86 -22.51 8.75
C PRO A 191 -0.14 -22.29 9.90
N ALA A 192 -1.42 -22.16 9.59
CA ALA A 192 -2.50 -22.01 10.56
C ALA A 192 -2.71 -23.25 11.47
N GLY A 193 -1.64 -23.95 11.92
CA GLY A 193 -1.74 -25.18 12.69
C GLY A 193 -0.49 -25.66 13.44
N LYS A 194 0.58 -24.86 13.62
CA LYS A 194 1.78 -25.32 14.37
C LYS A 194 2.35 -24.33 15.39
N ALA A 195 1.53 -23.45 15.97
CA ALA A 195 1.93 -22.61 17.11
C ALA A 195 1.91 -23.35 18.47
N GLY A 196 1.60 -24.65 18.52
CA GLY A 196 1.32 -25.38 19.76
C GLY A 196 2.43 -26.24 20.35
N ARG A 197 3.67 -26.25 19.83
CA ARG A 197 4.71 -27.18 20.33
C ARG A 197 5.92 -26.58 21.03
N ASP A 198 6.15 -25.28 20.94
CA ASP A 198 7.33 -24.68 21.57
C ASP A 198 7.04 -24.01 22.93
N PHE A 199 5.81 -24.12 23.44
CA PHE A 199 5.41 -23.53 24.74
C PHE A 199 5.50 -24.49 25.95
N LEU A 200 6.00 -25.72 25.78
CA LEU A 200 6.16 -26.70 26.87
C LEU A 200 7.49 -26.59 27.64
N SER A 201 8.11 -25.40 27.68
CA SER A 201 9.29 -25.19 28.51
C SER A 201 9.39 -23.77 29.07
N SER A 202 8.30 -23.29 29.67
CA SER A 202 8.39 -22.22 30.66
C SER A 202 7.09 -22.13 31.49
N GLU A 203 6.86 -23.11 32.36
CA GLU A 203 5.96 -22.92 33.51
C GLU A 203 6.81 -22.57 34.72
N GLY A 204 6.62 -21.35 35.24
CA GLY A 204 7.22 -20.87 36.47
C GLY A 204 7.27 -19.34 36.49
N GLU A 205 6.41 -18.73 37.31
CA GLU A 205 6.35 -17.30 37.65
C GLU A 205 5.47 -16.42 36.74
N SER A 206 4.21 -16.28 37.12
CA SER A 206 3.33 -15.20 36.65
C SER A 206 2.39 -14.79 37.78
N GLU A 207 2.90 -14.01 38.72
CA GLU A 207 2.12 -13.02 39.48
C GLU A 207 3.10 -11.93 39.93
N LEU A 208 3.30 -10.87 39.11
CA LEU A 208 3.76 -9.50 39.48
C LEU A 208 4.23 -8.61 38.28
N THR A 209 4.11 -9.04 37.02
CA THR A 209 4.80 -8.40 35.88
C THR A 209 4.09 -7.25 35.15
N GLU A 210 3.04 -6.64 35.72
CA GLU A 210 2.38 -5.49 35.04
C GLU A 210 3.22 -4.21 35.16
N SER A 211 4.04 -4.08 36.21
CA SER A 211 4.87 -2.88 36.45
C SER A 211 6.25 -2.91 35.76
N GLU A 212 6.69 -4.05 35.22
CA GLU A 212 8.00 -4.20 34.54
C GLU A 212 7.95 -3.97 33.02
N SER A 213 6.77 -4.07 32.41
CA SER A 213 6.59 -3.91 30.95
C SER A 213 6.92 -2.49 30.46
N HIS A 214 6.53 -1.46 31.22
CA HIS A 214 6.81 -0.07 30.90
C HIS A 214 8.29 0.30 31.11
N LEU A 215 8.97 -0.36 32.05
CA LEU A 215 10.37 -0.07 32.38
C LEU A 215 11.34 -0.78 31.43
N ASN A 216 10.97 -1.96 30.91
CA ASN A 216 11.72 -2.67 29.87
C ASN A 216 11.60 -2.03 28.47
N MET A 217 10.50 -1.32 28.18
CA MET A 217 10.34 -0.57 26.91
C MET A 217 11.31 0.62 26.81
N LEU A 218 11.58 1.29 27.94
CA LEU A 218 12.58 2.37 28.02
C LEU A 218 14.02 1.82 28.09
N LYS A 219 14.25 0.63 28.66
CA LYS A 219 15.57 -0.02 28.74
C LYS A 219 16.00 -0.70 27.43
N GLY A 220 15.05 -1.08 26.57
CA GLY A 220 15.29 -1.66 25.24
C GLY A 220 15.92 -0.71 24.21
N GLY A 221 15.84 0.61 24.42
CA GLY A 221 16.49 1.60 23.54
C GLY A 221 18.02 1.53 23.56
N SER A 222 18.61 1.19 24.72
CA SER A 222 20.07 1.09 24.87
C SER A 222 20.64 -0.20 24.27
N THR A 223 19.88 -1.29 24.30
CA THR A 223 20.26 -2.57 23.66
C THR A 223 20.00 -2.56 22.16
N ALA A 224 18.97 -1.84 21.68
CA ALA A 224 18.71 -1.62 20.26
C ALA A 224 19.83 -0.83 19.56
N LEU A 225 20.39 0.20 20.22
CA LEU A 225 21.51 0.99 19.70
C LEU A 225 22.81 0.16 19.64
N GLN A 226 23.00 -0.74 20.62
CA GLN A 226 24.16 -1.64 20.67
C GLN A 226 24.05 -2.81 19.66
N ALA A 227 22.84 -3.33 19.43
CA ALA A 227 22.55 -4.30 18.37
C ALA A 227 22.66 -3.70 16.96
N ALA A 228 22.41 -2.39 16.81
CA ALA A 228 22.60 -1.68 15.56
C ALA A 228 24.09 -1.47 15.19
N LEU A 229 24.99 -1.43 16.18
CA LEU A 229 26.43 -1.29 15.95
C LEU A 229 27.11 -2.62 15.58
N HIS A 230 26.54 -3.77 16.00
CA HIS A 230 27.05 -5.11 15.71
C HIS A 230 25.92 -6.08 15.34
N PRO A 231 25.54 -6.18 14.06
CA PRO A 231 24.43 -7.03 13.66
C PRO A 231 24.80 -8.53 13.73
N PRO A 232 23.90 -9.40 14.22
CA PRO A 232 24.04 -10.86 14.12
C PRO A 232 23.86 -11.34 12.67
N ALA A 233 24.44 -12.52 12.36
CA ALA A 233 24.52 -13.06 11.00
C ALA A 233 23.18 -13.59 10.42
N LEU A 234 22.10 -13.64 11.21
CA LEU A 234 20.77 -14.06 10.78
C LEU A 234 19.70 -13.04 11.21
N PRO A 235 18.60 -12.91 10.46
CA PRO A 235 17.48 -12.05 10.84
C PRO A 235 16.86 -12.58 12.14
N SER A 236 16.96 -11.79 13.21
CA SER A 236 16.32 -12.05 14.50
C SER A 236 15.11 -11.12 14.69
N GLU A 237 14.18 -11.49 15.58
CA GLU A 237 13.03 -10.65 16.00
C GLU A 237 13.47 -9.21 16.39
N GLN A 238 14.66 -9.07 16.99
CA GLN A 238 15.23 -7.78 17.35
C GLN A 238 15.72 -6.98 16.14
N SER A 239 16.27 -7.64 15.11
CA SER A 239 16.66 -7.00 13.86
C SER A 239 15.44 -6.38 13.16
N SER A 240 14.35 -7.14 13.02
CA SER A 240 13.08 -6.70 12.43
C SER A 240 12.47 -5.51 13.19
N SER A 241 12.49 -5.54 14.53
CA SER A 241 12.03 -4.43 15.36
C SER A 241 12.85 -3.16 15.14
N VAL A 242 14.18 -3.27 15.06
CA VAL A 242 15.06 -2.12 14.77
C VAL A 242 14.82 -1.58 13.36
N VAL A 243 14.56 -2.43 12.35
CA VAL A 243 14.18 -1.95 11.00
C VAL A 243 12.86 -1.20 11.04
N ASN A 244 11.83 -1.75 11.68
CA ASN A 244 10.52 -1.11 11.77
C ASN A 244 10.61 0.26 12.46
N MET A 245 11.38 0.37 13.54
CA MET A 245 11.67 1.64 14.19
C MET A 245 12.44 2.60 13.28
N SER A 246 13.47 2.12 12.59
CA SER A 246 14.26 2.92 11.66
C SER A 246 13.43 3.46 10.50
N ILE A 247 12.54 2.64 9.92
CA ILE A 247 11.61 3.05 8.87
C ILE A 247 10.60 4.07 9.39
N SER A 248 10.08 3.87 10.61
CA SER A 248 9.13 4.82 11.22
C SER A 248 9.76 6.20 11.44
N VAL A 249 11.00 6.23 11.94
CA VAL A 249 11.78 7.48 12.09
C VAL A 249 12.07 8.09 10.72
N LEU A 250 12.44 7.28 9.72
CA LEU A 250 12.68 7.74 8.36
C LEU A 250 11.44 8.44 7.77
N VAL A 251 10.26 7.82 7.88
CA VAL A 251 9.00 8.41 7.39
C VAL A 251 8.71 9.73 8.11
N LEU A 252 8.89 9.79 9.44
CA LEU A 252 8.68 11.00 10.21
C LEU A 252 9.63 12.14 9.78
N VAL A 253 10.92 11.83 9.59
CA VAL A 253 11.91 12.80 9.11
C VAL A 253 11.55 13.30 7.71
N VAL A 254 11.13 12.41 6.80
CA VAL A 254 10.69 12.78 5.46
C VAL A 254 9.47 13.71 5.50
N CYS A 255 8.49 13.44 6.38
CA CYS A 255 7.35 14.33 6.59
C CYS A 255 7.78 15.72 7.09
N VAL A 256 8.68 15.78 8.07
CA VAL A 256 9.19 17.04 8.63
C VAL A 256 9.95 17.85 7.57
N VAL A 257 10.88 17.21 6.83
CA VAL A 257 11.63 17.85 5.75
C VAL A 257 10.70 18.36 4.65
N SER A 258 9.71 17.55 4.26
CA SER A 258 8.73 17.93 3.22
C SER A 258 7.86 19.10 3.67
N TYR A 259 7.43 19.12 4.93
CA TYR A 259 6.68 20.22 5.52
C TYR A 259 7.50 21.52 5.56
N LEU A 260 8.70 21.47 6.13
CA LEU A 260 9.59 22.63 6.26
C LEU A 260 9.95 23.22 4.89
N THR A 261 10.28 22.36 3.92
CA THR A 261 10.68 22.81 2.59
C THR A 261 9.52 23.48 1.84
N THR A 262 8.28 23.03 2.06
CA THR A 262 7.10 23.59 1.39
C THR A 262 6.59 24.86 2.05
N TYR A 263 6.39 24.88 3.36
CA TYR A 263 5.78 26.03 4.06
C TYR A 263 6.78 27.15 4.38
N HIS A 264 8.06 26.82 4.60
CA HIS A 264 9.13 27.80 4.88
C HIS A 264 10.03 28.04 3.67
N PHE A 265 9.50 27.92 2.45
CA PHE A 265 10.25 28.15 1.22
C PHE A 265 10.87 29.56 1.16
N GLY A 266 10.16 30.59 1.66
CA GLY A 266 10.68 31.96 1.73
C GLY A 266 11.90 32.10 2.66
N SER A 267 11.83 31.51 3.86
CA SER A 267 12.95 31.44 4.80
C SER A 267 14.15 30.63 4.26
N LEU A 268 13.89 29.67 3.36
CA LEU A 268 14.93 28.89 2.69
C LEU A 268 15.73 29.75 1.70
N PHE A 269 15.08 30.63 0.95
CA PHE A 269 15.77 31.64 0.12
C PHE A 269 16.50 32.69 0.96
N GLY A 270 15.96 33.01 2.13
CA GLY A 270 16.61 33.89 3.12
C GLY A 270 17.82 33.27 3.82
N LEU A 271 18.12 31.98 3.58
CA LEU A 271 19.20 31.21 4.24
C LEU A 271 19.15 31.35 5.77
N GLU A 272 17.95 31.34 6.36
CA GLU A 272 17.80 31.46 7.80
C GLU A 272 18.48 30.30 8.54
N VAL A 273 19.33 30.64 9.52
CA VAL A 273 20.20 29.69 10.22
C VAL A 273 19.41 28.60 10.94
N TRP A 274 18.26 28.94 11.53
CA TRP A 274 17.41 27.96 12.21
C TRP A 274 16.89 26.89 11.23
N LEU A 275 16.40 27.29 10.05
CA LEU A 275 15.87 26.35 9.06
C LEU A 275 16.99 25.44 8.52
N LEU A 276 18.16 26.01 8.22
CA LEU A 276 19.33 25.25 7.79
C LEU A 276 19.81 24.27 8.87
N ALA A 277 19.82 24.69 10.14
CA ALA A 277 20.18 23.84 11.26
C ALA A 277 19.21 22.65 11.38
N VAL A 278 17.89 22.89 11.34
CA VAL A 278 16.88 21.83 11.41
C VAL A 278 16.99 20.87 10.22
N LEU A 279 17.17 21.39 8.99
CA LEU A 279 17.37 20.56 7.80
C LEU A 279 18.65 19.72 7.88
N SER A 280 19.74 20.28 8.41
CA SER A 280 20.99 19.54 8.62
C SER A 280 20.83 18.40 9.62
N VAL A 281 20.12 18.63 10.73
CA VAL A 281 19.82 17.60 11.73
C VAL A 281 18.95 16.51 11.11
N CYS A 282 17.91 16.88 10.35
CA CYS A 282 17.07 15.93 9.64
C CYS A 282 17.86 15.08 8.64
N LEU A 283 18.80 15.69 7.90
CA LEU A 283 19.66 14.98 6.95
C LEU A 283 20.61 13.98 7.64
N VAL A 284 21.15 14.35 8.80
CA VAL A 284 21.96 13.43 9.62
C VAL A 284 21.14 12.25 10.13
N ILE A 285 19.92 12.50 10.65
CA ILE A 285 19.03 11.44 11.11
C ILE A 285 18.62 10.53 9.93
N PHE A 286 18.26 11.12 8.79
CA PHE A 286 17.92 10.38 7.58
C PHE A 286 19.09 9.48 7.13
N GLY A 287 20.31 10.03 7.06
CA GLY A 287 21.51 9.27 6.74
C GLY A 287 21.78 8.14 7.75
N ALA A 288 21.60 8.39 9.04
CA ALA A 288 21.74 7.38 10.09
C ALA A 288 20.72 6.25 9.93
N CYS A 289 19.44 6.55 9.68
CA CYS A 289 18.40 5.56 9.42
C CYS A 289 18.71 4.71 8.17
N VAL A 290 19.13 5.34 7.07
CA VAL A 290 19.53 4.63 5.85
C VAL A 290 20.72 3.71 6.12
N LEU A 291 21.74 4.19 6.83
CA LEU A 291 22.89 3.37 7.21
C LEU A 291 22.48 2.19 8.10
N MET A 292 21.61 2.40 9.09
CA MET A 292 21.06 1.34 9.93
C MET A 292 20.36 0.27 9.11
N VAL A 293 19.48 0.67 8.18
CA VAL A 293 18.77 -0.26 7.28
C VAL A 293 19.77 -1.01 6.38
N CYS A 294 20.78 -0.35 5.84
CA CYS A 294 21.81 -0.98 5.00
C CYS A 294 22.69 -1.98 5.76
N ARG A 295 22.90 -1.79 7.07
CA ARG A 295 23.71 -2.68 7.91
C ARG A 295 22.96 -3.95 8.33
N GLN A 296 21.63 -3.99 8.19
CA GLN A 296 20.80 -5.09 8.65
C GLN A 296 20.85 -6.29 7.68
N PRO A 297 20.83 -7.54 8.19
CA PRO A 297 20.76 -8.72 7.35
C PRO A 297 19.41 -8.79 6.61
N GLN A 298 19.46 -9.02 5.30
CA GLN A 298 18.26 -9.19 4.46
C GLN A 298 17.81 -10.65 4.44
N THR A 299 16.51 -10.90 4.23
CA THR A 299 16.03 -12.27 3.95
C THR A 299 16.68 -12.86 2.71
N THR A 300 17.14 -14.12 2.84
CA THR A 300 17.73 -14.93 1.76
C THR A 300 16.64 -15.56 0.87
N LYS A 301 15.36 -15.50 1.27
CA LYS A 301 14.25 -16.06 0.49
C LYS A 301 14.05 -15.24 -0.80
N LYS A 302 14.00 -15.94 -1.93
CA LYS A 302 13.69 -15.35 -3.23
C LYS A 302 12.19 -15.06 -3.29
N VAL A 303 11.79 -13.85 -2.92
CA VAL A 303 10.44 -13.35 -3.21
C VAL A 303 10.24 -13.28 -4.73
N SER A 304 9.03 -13.62 -5.19
CA SER A 304 8.70 -13.75 -6.62
C SER A 304 8.90 -12.44 -7.41
N PHE A 305 8.84 -11.29 -6.72
CA PHE A 305 9.15 -9.96 -7.26
C PHE A 305 10.27 -9.33 -6.43
N MET A 306 11.49 -9.29 -6.99
CA MET A 306 12.60 -8.55 -6.40
C MET A 306 12.68 -7.15 -6.99
N VAL A 307 12.60 -6.13 -6.13
CA VAL A 307 12.89 -4.74 -6.51
C VAL A 307 14.42 -4.58 -6.58
N PRO A 308 14.99 -4.13 -7.72
CA PRO A 308 16.42 -3.86 -7.80
C PRO A 308 16.80 -2.66 -6.89
N LEU A 309 18.06 -2.57 -6.44
CA LEU A 309 18.56 -1.43 -5.65
C LEU A 309 17.85 -1.19 -4.29
N LEU A 310 17.47 -2.26 -3.58
CA LEU A 310 17.07 -2.16 -2.16
C LEU A 310 18.27 -1.74 -1.30
N PRO A 311 18.11 -0.85 -0.30
CA PRO A 311 16.87 -0.21 0.17
C PRO A 311 16.55 1.15 -0.48
N PHE A 312 17.37 1.64 -1.42
CA PHE A 312 17.31 3.02 -1.92
C PHE A 312 16.04 3.33 -2.72
N LEU A 313 15.56 2.41 -3.58
CA LEU A 313 14.37 2.68 -4.40
C LEU A 313 13.09 2.91 -3.56
N PRO A 314 12.73 2.05 -2.59
CA PRO A 314 11.57 2.33 -1.73
C PRO A 314 11.71 3.62 -0.92
N ILE A 315 12.92 3.93 -0.42
CA ILE A 315 13.16 5.16 0.35
C ILE A 315 12.97 6.40 -0.53
N LEU A 316 13.49 6.39 -1.75
CA LEU A 316 13.26 7.46 -2.72
C LEU A 316 11.78 7.59 -3.07
N SER A 317 11.07 6.48 -3.24
CA SER A 317 9.62 6.48 -3.49
C SER A 317 8.83 7.12 -2.35
N ILE A 318 9.13 6.76 -1.10
CA ILE A 318 8.51 7.35 0.09
C ILE A 318 8.76 8.87 0.12
N PHE A 319 10.00 9.29 -0.14
CA PHE A 319 10.36 10.71 -0.18
C PHE A 319 9.58 11.48 -1.25
N VAL A 320 9.60 11.01 -2.51
CA VAL A 320 8.90 11.69 -3.61
C VAL A 320 7.39 11.72 -3.37
N ASN A 321 6.81 10.61 -2.92
CA ASN A 321 5.36 10.54 -2.71
C ASN A 321 4.90 11.49 -1.60
N ILE A 322 5.56 11.47 -0.43
CA ILE A 322 5.23 12.36 0.68
C ILE A 322 5.44 13.82 0.27
N TYR A 323 6.52 14.12 -0.45
CA TYR A 323 6.78 15.47 -0.92
C TYR A 323 5.68 15.98 -1.87
N LEU A 324 5.22 15.17 -2.82
CA LEU A 324 4.11 15.51 -3.71
C LEU A 324 2.78 15.64 -2.95
N MET A 325 2.54 14.83 -1.91
CA MET A 325 1.35 14.96 -1.07
C MET A 325 1.30 16.30 -0.33
N VAL A 326 2.44 16.81 0.15
CA VAL A 326 2.51 18.11 0.85
C VAL A 326 2.28 19.29 -0.11
N GLN A 327 2.53 19.12 -1.40
CA GLN A 327 2.28 20.14 -2.43
C GLN A 327 0.80 20.27 -2.84
N LEU A 328 -0.05 19.32 -2.43
CA LEU A 328 -1.49 19.39 -2.69
C LEU A 328 -2.17 20.43 -1.79
N SER A 329 -3.31 20.95 -2.26
CA SER A 329 -4.05 22.00 -1.56
C SER A 329 -4.58 21.56 -0.19
N GLY A 330 -4.75 22.52 0.73
CA GLY A 330 -5.37 22.25 2.04
C GLY A 330 -6.80 21.68 1.93
N ASP A 331 -7.57 22.12 0.94
CA ASP A 331 -8.91 21.58 0.67
C ASP A 331 -8.88 20.09 0.33
N THR A 332 -7.85 19.65 -0.39
CA THR A 332 -7.62 18.23 -0.71
C THR A 332 -7.43 17.41 0.56
N TRP A 333 -6.63 17.93 1.51
CA TRP A 333 -6.39 17.27 2.80
C TRP A 333 -7.64 17.17 3.66
N ILE A 334 -8.48 18.22 3.66
CA ILE A 334 -9.77 18.20 4.38
C ILE A 334 -10.67 17.11 3.80
N ARG A 335 -10.86 17.09 2.47
CA ARG A 335 -11.70 16.09 1.80
C ARG A 335 -11.17 14.67 2.04
N PHE A 336 -9.87 14.47 1.88
CA PHE A 336 -9.22 13.19 2.15
C PHE A 336 -9.45 12.72 3.59
N SER A 337 -9.29 13.61 4.57
CA SER A 337 -9.51 13.30 5.99
C SER A 337 -10.95 12.90 6.29
N VAL A 338 -11.93 13.56 5.66
CA VAL A 338 -13.36 13.18 5.78
C VAL A 338 -13.60 11.78 5.24
N TRP A 339 -13.07 11.46 4.06
CA TRP A 339 -13.21 10.11 3.47
C TRP A 339 -12.49 9.03 4.26
N MET A 340 -11.31 9.33 4.81
CA MET A 340 -10.60 8.43 5.73
C MET A 340 -11.42 8.19 7.00
N ALA A 341 -12.05 9.22 7.58
CA ALA A 341 -12.91 9.07 8.74
C ALA A 341 -14.12 8.17 8.45
N VAL A 342 -14.75 8.32 7.27
CA VAL A 342 -15.85 7.43 6.83
C VAL A 342 -15.34 5.99 6.68
N GLY A 343 -14.19 5.78 6.03
CA GLY A 343 -13.58 4.46 5.87
C GLY A 343 -13.26 3.80 7.22
N PHE A 344 -12.67 4.55 8.15
CA PHE A 344 -12.41 4.09 9.50
C PHE A 344 -13.68 3.78 10.27
N LEU A 345 -14.74 4.57 10.12
CA LEU A 345 -16.03 4.29 10.76
C LEU A 345 -16.62 2.95 10.28
N ILE A 346 -16.53 2.67 8.98
CA ILE A 346 -16.94 1.37 8.42
C ILE A 346 -16.05 0.23 8.95
N TYR A 347 -14.74 0.45 8.98
CA TYR A 347 -13.78 -0.54 9.47
C TYR A 347 -13.97 -0.87 10.95
N PHE A 348 -14.01 0.14 11.82
CA PHE A 348 -14.16 -0.05 13.27
C PHE A 348 -15.57 -0.49 13.66
N GLY A 349 -16.60 -0.03 12.94
CA GLY A 349 -17.99 -0.37 13.21
C GLY A 349 -18.38 -1.77 12.72
N TYR A 350 -17.97 -2.16 11.51
CA TYR A 350 -18.35 -3.43 10.89
C TYR A 350 -17.15 -4.37 10.68
N GLY A 351 -16.09 -3.88 10.02
CA GLY A 351 -14.97 -4.71 9.54
C GLY A 351 -14.24 -5.46 10.66
N MET A 352 -13.90 -4.80 11.77
CA MET A 352 -13.21 -5.43 12.90
C MET A 352 -14.02 -6.55 13.57
N TRP A 353 -15.35 -6.54 13.45
CA TRP A 353 -16.21 -7.54 14.08
C TRP A 353 -16.50 -8.73 13.17
N HIS A 354 -16.46 -8.51 11.86
CA HIS A 354 -16.84 -9.50 10.85
C HIS A 354 -15.67 -10.03 10.02
N SER A 355 -14.45 -9.52 10.20
CA SER A 355 -13.28 -9.98 9.47
C SER A 355 -12.95 -11.44 9.81
N GLU A 356 -12.71 -12.23 8.77
CA GLU A 356 -12.36 -13.66 8.87
C GLU A 356 -11.09 -13.88 9.71
N GLU A 357 -10.12 -12.95 9.65
CA GLU A 357 -8.89 -13.01 10.43
C GLU A 357 -9.15 -13.02 11.95
N ARG A 358 -10.11 -12.20 12.41
CA ARG A 358 -10.51 -12.20 13.83
C ARG A 358 -11.19 -13.52 14.21
N GLN A 359 -11.99 -14.09 13.30
CA GLN A 359 -12.65 -15.37 13.54
C GLN A 359 -11.62 -16.50 13.64
N HIS A 360 -10.64 -16.53 12.74
CA HIS A 360 -9.51 -17.46 12.80
C HIS A 360 -8.76 -17.36 14.13
N HIS A 361 -8.42 -16.15 14.58
CA HIS A 361 -7.73 -15.96 15.85
C HIS A 361 -8.57 -16.37 17.08
N LEU A 362 -9.89 -16.22 17.03
CA LEU A 362 -10.80 -16.70 18.08
C LEU A 362 -10.90 -18.23 18.09
N VAL A 363 -11.02 -18.86 16.92
CA VAL A 363 -11.04 -20.33 16.78
C VAL A 363 -9.71 -20.94 17.23
N GLU A 364 -8.57 -20.31 16.88
CA GLU A 364 -7.25 -20.77 17.31
C GLU A 364 -7.06 -20.67 18.84
N LYS A 365 -7.50 -19.56 19.46
CA LYS A 365 -7.52 -19.44 20.92
C LYS A 365 -8.39 -20.51 21.59
N GLN A 366 -9.54 -20.80 21.01
CA GLN A 366 -10.50 -21.77 21.56
C GLN A 366 -9.99 -23.22 21.39
N SER A 367 -9.36 -23.53 20.26
CA SER A 367 -8.66 -24.80 20.01
C SER A 367 -7.50 -25.01 20.99
N ASN A 368 -6.63 -24.00 21.18
CA ASN A 368 -5.53 -24.08 22.13
C ASN A 368 -6.01 -24.21 23.58
N SER A 369 -7.10 -23.53 23.95
CA SER A 369 -7.72 -23.66 25.28
C SER A 369 -8.30 -25.06 25.51
N ASN A 370 -8.96 -25.63 24.51
CA ASN A 370 -9.51 -26.98 24.59
C ASN A 370 -8.38 -28.04 24.66
N ALA A 371 -7.30 -27.87 23.89
CA ALA A 371 -6.13 -28.75 23.95
C ALA A 371 -5.43 -28.70 25.32
N ALA A 372 -5.31 -27.50 25.92
CA ALA A 372 -4.76 -27.34 27.27
C ALA A 372 -5.64 -28.02 28.34
N GLN A 373 -6.97 -27.93 28.23
CA GLN A 373 -7.90 -28.63 29.12
C GLN A 373 -7.87 -30.15 28.97
N THR A 374 -7.77 -30.66 27.74
CA THR A 374 -7.63 -32.10 27.50
C THR A 374 -6.32 -32.64 28.09
N ASN A 375 -5.20 -31.91 27.92
CA ASN A 375 -3.93 -32.31 28.52
C ASN A 375 -3.95 -32.26 30.06
N ALA A 376 -4.65 -31.30 30.66
CA ALA A 376 -4.83 -31.22 32.11
C ALA A 376 -5.69 -32.39 32.66
N ASN A 377 -6.73 -32.81 31.93
CA ASN A 377 -7.58 -33.93 32.35
C ASN A 377 -6.94 -35.32 32.10
N THR A 378 -5.97 -35.43 31.19
CA THR A 378 -5.32 -36.71 30.83
C THR A 378 -4.02 -36.96 31.62
N GLY A 379 -3.60 -36.00 32.46
CA GLY A 379 -2.47 -36.14 33.39
C GLY A 379 -2.63 -37.21 34.49
N GLY A 380 -3.75 -37.95 34.50
CA GLY A 380 -4.04 -39.03 35.44
C GLY A 380 -3.95 -40.47 34.90
N GLN A 381 -3.76 -40.71 33.60
CA GLN A 381 -3.72 -42.08 33.07
C GLN A 381 -2.75 -42.22 31.90
N LYS A 382 -1.52 -42.65 32.21
CA LYS A 382 -0.65 -43.31 31.24
C LYS A 382 -1.26 -44.67 30.90
N GLN A 383 -1.86 -44.79 29.73
CA GLN A 383 -1.95 -46.06 29.04
C GLN A 383 -1.74 -45.85 27.55
N VAL A 384 -0.69 -46.53 27.05
CA VAL A 384 -0.30 -46.62 25.66
C VAL A 384 -1.43 -47.28 24.89
N ASP A 385 -1.97 -46.61 23.89
CA ASP A 385 -2.63 -47.26 22.76
C ASP A 385 -2.29 -46.50 21.47
N SER A 386 -1.25 -47.00 20.82
CA SER A 386 -0.88 -46.70 19.45
C SER A 386 -1.85 -47.42 18.50
N ASN A 387 -2.99 -46.80 18.16
CA ASN A 387 -3.75 -47.16 16.95
C ASN A 387 -4.92 -46.23 16.55
N SER A 388 -4.96 -44.98 17.01
CA SER A 388 -6.06 -44.05 16.69
C SER A 388 -5.70 -42.95 15.68
N GLU A 389 -4.41 -42.77 15.36
CA GLU A 389 -3.93 -41.63 14.55
C GLU A 389 -4.25 -41.75 13.05
N GLU A 390 -4.67 -42.90 12.53
CA GLU A 390 -4.96 -43.06 11.09
C GLU A 390 -6.39 -42.67 10.67
N LYS A 391 -7.34 -42.44 11.60
CA LYS A 391 -8.75 -42.21 11.22
C LYS A 391 -9.26 -40.77 11.26
N GLU A 392 -8.56 -39.84 11.91
CA GLU A 392 -8.95 -38.42 11.92
C GLU A 392 -8.22 -37.58 10.87
N GLN A 393 -7.17 -38.12 10.24
CA GLN A 393 -6.40 -37.38 9.25
C GLN A 393 -7.06 -37.33 7.86
N GLU A 394 -8.07 -38.16 7.59
CA GLU A 394 -8.81 -38.18 6.31
C GLU A 394 -9.98 -37.18 6.22
N CYS A 395 -10.42 -36.55 7.33
CA CYS A 395 -11.62 -35.69 7.30
C CYS A 395 -11.32 -34.18 7.16
N PHE A 396 -10.07 -33.74 7.31
CA PHE A 396 -9.72 -32.31 7.39
C PHE A 396 -9.13 -31.69 6.12
N ILE A 397 -8.98 -32.46 5.04
CA ILE A 397 -8.63 -31.90 3.73
C ILE A 397 -9.93 -31.53 3.02
N CYS A 398 -10.38 -30.28 3.19
CA CYS A 398 -11.27 -29.69 2.21
C CYS A 398 -10.47 -29.62 0.90
N GLN A 399 -10.78 -30.52 -0.04
CA GLN A 399 -10.23 -30.50 -1.39
C GLN A 399 -10.50 -29.12 -2.00
N GLU A 400 -9.44 -28.34 -2.11
CA GLU A 400 -9.37 -27.16 -2.96
C GLU A 400 -9.61 -27.62 -4.40
N LYS A 401 -10.87 -27.57 -4.84
CA LYS A 401 -11.23 -27.73 -6.25
C LYS A 401 -10.79 -26.50 -7.02
N THR A 402 -9.50 -26.41 -7.33
CA THR A 402 -9.06 -25.76 -8.56
C THR A 402 -9.49 -26.63 -9.74
N SER A 403 -10.74 -26.44 -10.19
CA SER A 403 -11.19 -26.80 -11.53
C SER A 403 -10.77 -25.65 -12.44
N GLN A 404 -9.75 -25.83 -13.29
CA GLN A 404 -9.98 -26.10 -14.72
C GLN A 404 -11.26 -25.42 -15.24
N CYS A 405 -11.08 -24.24 -15.82
CA CYS A 405 -11.61 -23.81 -17.11
C CYS A 405 -10.92 -22.51 -17.53
#